data_AF-D9VRV8-F1
#
_entry.id   AF-D9VRV8-F1
#
_cell.length_a   1.000
_cell.length_b   1.000
_cell.length_c   1.000
_cell.angle_alpha   90.00
_cell.angle_beta   90.00
_cell.angle_gamma   90.00
#
_symmetry.space_group_name_H-M   'P 1'
#
loop_
_entity.id
_entity.type
_entity.pdbx_description
1 polymer ?
#
loop_
_entity_poly.entity_id
_entity_poly.type
_entity_poly.pdbx_seq_one_letter_code
_entity_poly.pdbx_strand_id
1 'polypeptide(L)'
;MELIACNPQVLLERARGALLGLAVGDALGAPAENMKPSEIRAKWGRIEGFVSDDPAGTDDTEYAIFSGLLLARHGSALTVAHVERAWHHWIADLDEGPFRGAGFSERGTLENLRRGLAAPISAQHRHAWSDGLAMRAAPFGVFAAGRPAEAARLVAIDGTVSHDGEGIYGGQAVAAGVAAAMAGGSPASVVSAALSVIPSDSWTARSLRRAVTAA
;
A
#
# COMPACT_ATOMS: atom_id res chain seq x y z
N MET A 1 17.84 -14.22 25.14
CA MET A 1 16.95 -13.05 25.14
C MET A 1 15.64 -13.54 24.53
N GLU A 2 14.71 -13.99 25.37
CA GLU A 2 13.44 -14.56 24.92
C GLU A 2 12.64 -13.49 24.18
N LEU A 3 12.35 -13.75 22.90
CA LEU A 3 11.27 -13.09 22.19
C LEU A 3 10.00 -13.42 22.97
N ILE A 4 9.48 -12.46 23.74
CA ILE A 4 8.10 -12.53 24.22
C ILE A 4 7.25 -12.57 22.95
N ALA A 5 6.84 -13.76 22.55
CA ALA A 5 5.93 -13.97 21.44
C ALA A 5 4.69 -13.12 21.75
N CYS A 6 4.43 -12.12 20.92
CA CYS A 6 3.26 -11.27 21.08
C CYS A 6 2.03 -12.19 21.11
N ASN A 7 1.16 -12.00 22.11
CA ASN A 7 -0.04 -12.82 22.30
C ASN A 7 -0.78 -12.98 20.95
N PRO A 8 -1.03 -14.21 20.47
CA PRO A 8 -1.67 -14.43 19.16
C PRO A 8 -3.00 -13.67 19.01
N GLN A 9 -3.75 -13.52 20.09
CA GLN A 9 -4.99 -12.74 20.10
C GLN A 9 -4.73 -11.25 19.84
N VAL A 10 -3.70 -10.67 20.47
CA VAL A 10 -3.30 -9.27 20.27
C VAL A 10 -2.81 -9.05 18.84
N LEU A 11 -2.04 -9.99 18.27
CA LEU A 11 -1.62 -9.90 16.87
C LEU A 11 -2.81 -9.97 15.91
N LEU A 12 -3.79 -10.83 16.17
CA LEU A 12 -5.01 -10.91 15.37
C LEU A 12 -5.82 -9.62 15.43
N GLU A 13 -5.98 -9.04 16.62
CA GLU A 13 -6.69 -7.77 16.79
C GLU A 13 -5.99 -6.62 16.08
N ARG A 14 -4.66 -6.54 16.15
CA ARG A 14 -3.86 -5.57 15.40
C ARG A 14 -3.97 -5.77 13.89
N ALA A 15 -3.95 -7.02 13.41
CA ALA A 15 -4.09 -7.32 11.99
C ALA A 15 -5.47 -6.88 11.47
N ARG A 16 -6.54 -7.17 12.22
CA ARG A 16 -7.89 -6.68 11.92
C ARG A 16 -7.94 -5.16 11.94
N GLY A 17 -7.38 -4.52 12.96
CA GLY A 17 -7.33 -3.07 13.08
C GLY A 17 -6.57 -2.40 11.93
N ALA A 18 -5.48 -2.99 11.46
CA ALA A 18 -4.70 -2.48 10.33
C ALA A 18 -5.49 -2.55 9.02
N LEU A 19 -6.09 -3.70 8.72
CA LEU A 19 -6.84 -3.90 7.47
C LEU A 19 -8.17 -3.15 7.46
N LEU A 20 -8.91 -3.15 8.58
CA LEU A 20 -10.13 -2.36 8.72
C LEU A 20 -9.84 -0.86 8.76
N GLY A 21 -8.74 -0.45 9.41
CA GLY A 21 -8.31 0.94 9.45
C GLY A 21 -7.96 1.49 8.07
N LEU A 22 -7.34 0.67 7.21
CA LEU A 22 -7.15 0.99 5.78
C LEU A 22 -8.50 1.23 5.10
N ALA A 23 -9.42 0.26 5.17
CA ALA A 23 -10.72 0.36 4.48
C ALA A 23 -11.60 1.52 5.00
N VAL A 24 -11.57 1.78 6.31
CA VAL A 24 -12.27 2.90 6.93
C VAL A 24 -11.63 4.23 6.50
N GLY A 25 -10.30 4.32 6.48
CA GLY A 25 -9.58 5.52 6.06
C GLY A 25 -9.83 5.88 4.60
N ASP A 26 -9.80 4.87 3.73
CA ASP A 26 -10.17 4.95 2.32
C ASP A 26 -11.61 5.51 2.16
N ALA A 27 -12.61 4.82 2.71
CA ALA A 27 -14.01 5.24 2.61
C ALA A 27 -14.32 6.62 3.23
N LEU A 28 -13.57 7.01 4.28
CA LEU A 28 -13.67 8.34 4.90
C LEU A 28 -13.10 9.43 3.99
N GLY A 29 -11.99 9.13 3.29
CA GLY A 29 -11.26 10.05 2.43
C GLY A 29 -11.89 10.22 1.05
N ALA A 30 -12.50 9.17 0.50
CA ALA A 30 -13.00 9.13 -0.87
C ALA A 30 -13.91 10.32 -1.26
N PRO A 31 -14.88 10.77 -0.44
CA PRO A 31 -15.73 11.91 -0.79
C PRO A 31 -14.97 13.25 -0.91
N ALA A 32 -13.80 13.36 -0.25
CA ALA A 32 -12.96 14.55 -0.23
C ALA A 32 -11.79 14.48 -1.22
N GLU A 33 -11.66 13.39 -1.97
CA GLU A 33 -10.64 13.22 -2.99
C GLU A 33 -10.70 14.37 -4.01
N ASN A 34 -9.53 14.88 -4.43
CA ASN A 34 -9.39 16.00 -5.36
C ASN A 34 -9.98 17.36 -4.89
N MET A 35 -10.36 17.48 -3.62
CA MET A 35 -10.79 18.75 -3.01
C MET A 35 -9.64 19.46 -2.29
N LYS A 36 -9.65 20.79 -2.32
CA LYS A 36 -8.74 21.62 -1.51
C LYS A 36 -9.17 21.60 -0.05
N PRO A 37 -8.24 21.77 0.91
CA PRO A 37 -8.59 21.89 2.33
C PRO A 37 -9.63 22.98 2.64
N SER A 38 -9.67 24.08 1.88
CA SER A 38 -10.70 25.13 2.02
C SER A 38 -12.09 24.67 1.59
N GLU A 39 -12.18 23.84 0.55
CA GLU A 39 -13.45 23.31 0.03
C GLU A 39 -14.00 22.26 0.98
N ILE A 40 -13.14 21.39 1.52
CA ILE A 40 -13.48 20.42 2.57
C ILE A 40 -14.06 21.16 3.78
N ARG A 41 -13.36 22.20 4.26
CA ARG A 41 -13.82 23.00 5.41
C ARG A 41 -15.14 23.72 5.13
N ALA A 42 -15.34 24.25 3.93
CA ALA A 42 -16.59 24.93 3.58
C ALA A 42 -17.77 23.96 3.52
N LYS A 43 -17.56 22.73 3.07
CA LYS A 43 -18.61 21.73 2.88
C LYS A 43 -18.95 20.96 4.16
N TRP A 44 -17.93 20.54 4.92
CA TRP A 44 -18.10 19.63 6.07
C TRP A 44 -17.42 20.13 7.36
N GLY A 45 -16.67 21.24 7.33
CA GLY A 45 -15.83 21.64 8.45
C GLY A 45 -14.68 20.64 8.65
N ARG A 46 -14.68 19.93 9.78
CA ARG A 46 -13.76 18.82 10.05
C ARG A 46 -14.52 17.51 9.83
N ILE A 47 -13.97 16.63 8.98
CA ILE A 47 -14.49 15.28 8.81
C ILE A 47 -14.12 14.46 10.05
N GLU A 48 -15.12 14.01 10.79
CA GLU A 48 -14.96 13.16 12.00
C GLU A 48 -15.66 11.79 11.86
N GLY A 49 -16.34 11.56 10.73
CA GLY A 49 -17.04 10.34 10.38
C GLY A 49 -17.42 10.33 8.90
N PHE A 50 -18.12 9.29 8.44
CA PHE A 50 -18.52 9.19 7.04
C PHE A 50 -19.45 10.34 6.62
N VAL A 51 -19.14 10.95 5.49
CA VAL A 51 -19.88 12.10 4.91
C VAL A 51 -20.62 11.74 3.62
N SER A 52 -20.60 10.46 3.24
CA SER A 52 -21.39 9.85 2.18
C SER A 52 -22.51 9.01 2.81
N ASP A 53 -23.69 9.01 2.20
CA ASP A 53 -24.80 8.12 2.61
C ASP A 53 -24.54 6.65 2.26
N ASP A 54 -23.59 6.41 1.35
CA ASP A 54 -23.10 5.08 0.96
C ASP A 54 -21.56 5.07 1.05
N PRO A 55 -20.97 4.90 2.24
CA PRO A 55 -19.53 4.87 2.42
C PRO A 55 -18.96 3.55 1.91
N ALA A 56 -18.10 3.62 0.90
CA ALA A 56 -17.41 2.48 0.31
C ALA A 56 -15.92 2.80 0.11
N GLY A 57 -15.08 1.77 0.22
CA GLY A 57 -13.68 1.89 -0.18
C GLY A 57 -13.54 1.99 -1.70
N THR A 58 -12.39 2.45 -2.16
CA THR A 58 -12.02 2.59 -3.57
C THR A 58 -11.04 1.50 -3.98
N ASP A 59 -10.26 1.77 -5.03
CA ASP A 59 -9.17 0.93 -5.48
C ASP A 59 -8.12 0.66 -4.39
N ASP A 60 -7.90 1.56 -3.43
CA ASP A 60 -7.02 1.33 -2.27
C ASP A 60 -7.37 0.02 -1.53
N THR A 61 -8.65 -0.14 -1.16
CA THR A 61 -9.15 -1.34 -0.48
C THR A 61 -9.11 -2.57 -1.39
N GLU A 62 -9.52 -2.43 -2.65
CA GLU A 62 -9.52 -3.54 -3.61
C GLU A 62 -8.11 -4.09 -3.86
N TYR A 63 -7.12 -3.20 -4.05
CA TYR A 63 -5.73 -3.57 -4.24
C TYR A 63 -5.06 -4.11 -2.95
N ALA A 64 -5.49 -3.64 -1.78
CA ALA A 64 -5.07 -4.24 -0.52
C ALA A 64 -5.59 -5.68 -0.38
N ILE A 65 -6.83 -5.96 -0.80
CA ILE A 65 -7.38 -7.33 -0.85
C ILE A 65 -6.60 -8.18 -1.85
N PHE A 66 -6.34 -7.66 -3.07
CA PHE A 66 -5.50 -8.32 -4.08
C PHE A 66 -4.14 -8.75 -3.50
N SER A 67 -3.45 -7.83 -2.83
CA SER A 67 -2.16 -8.07 -2.18
C SER A 67 -2.25 -9.10 -1.05
N GLY A 68 -3.31 -9.03 -0.24
CA GLY A 68 -3.60 -9.98 0.81
C GLY A 68 -3.84 -11.41 0.29
N LEU A 69 -4.56 -11.56 -0.82
CA LEU A 69 -4.81 -12.86 -1.45
C LEU A 69 -3.53 -13.49 -2.00
N LEU A 70 -2.63 -12.70 -2.58
CA LEU A 70 -1.30 -13.15 -2.99
C LEU A 70 -0.48 -13.69 -1.81
N LEU A 71 -0.47 -12.97 -0.69
CA LEU A 71 0.22 -13.40 0.54
C LEU A 71 -0.43 -14.63 1.16
N ALA A 72 -1.76 -14.72 1.20
CA ALA A 72 -2.46 -15.89 1.71
C ALA A 72 -2.13 -17.16 0.90
N ARG A 73 -1.92 -17.01 -0.42
CA ARG A 73 -1.59 -18.13 -1.32
C ARG A 73 -0.12 -18.51 -1.31
N HIS A 74 0.78 -17.52 -1.32
CA HIS A 74 2.21 -17.76 -1.58
C HIS A 74 3.11 -17.50 -0.37
N GLY A 75 2.62 -16.76 0.63
CA GLY A 75 3.38 -16.35 1.80
C GLY A 75 4.73 -15.71 1.42
N SER A 76 5.78 -16.06 2.17
CA SER A 76 7.14 -15.58 1.89
C SER A 76 7.72 -16.05 0.54
N ALA A 77 7.13 -17.07 -0.09
CA ALA A 77 7.53 -17.58 -1.40
C ALA A 77 6.88 -16.82 -2.57
N LEU A 78 6.26 -15.66 -2.31
CA LEU A 78 5.79 -14.76 -3.36
C LEU A 78 6.93 -14.42 -4.33
N THR A 79 6.62 -14.41 -5.63
CA THR A 79 7.56 -14.08 -6.71
C THR A 79 6.91 -13.09 -7.66
N VAL A 80 7.71 -12.37 -8.45
CA VAL A 80 7.19 -11.43 -9.47
C VAL A 80 6.26 -12.17 -10.44
N ALA A 81 6.61 -13.40 -10.83
CA ALA A 81 5.77 -14.21 -11.72
C ALA A 81 4.41 -14.61 -11.08
N HIS A 82 4.33 -14.74 -9.75
CA HIS A 82 3.04 -14.93 -9.06
C HIS A 82 2.16 -13.68 -9.19
N VAL A 83 2.77 -12.51 -8.95
CA VAL A 83 2.09 -11.21 -9.02
C VAL A 83 1.62 -10.94 -10.44
N GLU A 84 2.50 -11.07 -11.44
CA GLU A 84 2.16 -10.84 -12.85
C GLU A 84 1.01 -11.73 -13.32
N ARG A 85 1.00 -13.02 -12.95
CA ARG A 85 -0.14 -13.92 -13.26
C ARG A 85 -1.43 -13.47 -12.60
N ALA A 86 -1.38 -12.96 -11.37
CA ALA A 86 -2.56 -12.44 -10.69
C ALA A 86 -3.07 -11.15 -11.34
N TRP A 87 -2.16 -10.25 -11.76
CA TRP A 87 -2.52 -9.07 -12.55
C TRP A 87 -3.22 -9.46 -13.84
N HIS A 88 -2.70 -10.41 -14.61
CA HIS A 88 -3.39 -10.91 -15.80
C HIS A 88 -4.79 -11.46 -15.47
N HIS A 89 -4.87 -12.37 -14.50
CA HIS A 89 -6.09 -13.09 -14.19
C HIS A 89 -7.21 -12.23 -13.59
N TRP A 90 -6.88 -11.27 -12.73
CA TRP A 90 -7.85 -10.49 -11.95
C TRP A 90 -7.99 -9.03 -12.37
N ILE A 91 -7.16 -8.55 -13.31
CA ILE A 91 -7.13 -7.12 -13.66
C ILE A 91 -7.02 -6.95 -15.18
N ALA A 92 -5.97 -7.50 -15.79
CA ALA A 92 -5.59 -7.13 -17.15
C ALA A 92 -6.45 -7.77 -18.23
N ASP A 93 -6.81 -9.03 -18.03
CA ASP A 93 -7.52 -9.86 -19.01
C ASP A 93 -9.04 -9.90 -18.75
N LEU A 94 -9.54 -9.16 -17.75
CA LEU A 94 -10.96 -9.02 -17.49
C LEU A 94 -11.64 -8.15 -18.57
N ASP A 95 -12.77 -8.63 -19.09
CA ASP A 95 -13.60 -7.94 -20.08
C ASP A 95 -14.63 -7.00 -19.41
N GLU A 96 -14.13 -6.12 -18.53
CA GLU A 96 -14.98 -5.19 -17.75
C GLU A 96 -15.16 -3.81 -18.40
N GLY A 97 -14.68 -3.63 -19.64
CA GLY A 97 -14.69 -2.33 -20.31
C GLY A 97 -13.62 -1.37 -19.76
N PRO A 98 -13.84 -0.04 -19.77
CA PRO A 98 -12.85 0.90 -19.24
C PRO A 98 -12.69 0.69 -17.74
N PHE A 99 -11.46 0.43 -17.30
CA PHE A 99 -11.10 0.21 -15.90
C PHE A 99 -11.53 1.43 -15.06
N ARG A 100 -12.70 1.33 -14.40
CA ARG A 100 -13.26 2.40 -13.58
C ARG A 100 -12.48 2.41 -12.26
N GLY A 101 -12.05 3.58 -11.82
CA GLY A 101 -11.39 3.72 -10.52
C GLY A 101 -9.87 3.54 -10.48
N ALA A 102 -9.19 2.90 -11.46
CA ALA A 102 -7.71 2.82 -11.39
C ALA A 102 -7.05 4.19 -11.38
N GLY A 103 -6.15 4.36 -10.41
CA GLY A 103 -5.07 5.33 -10.43
C GLY A 103 -4.24 5.31 -11.72
N PHE A 104 -3.54 6.43 -11.97
CA PHE A 104 -2.79 6.64 -13.22
C PHE A 104 -1.65 5.62 -13.43
N SER A 105 -1.08 5.08 -12.36
CA SER A 105 -0.04 4.05 -12.36
C SER A 105 -0.57 2.72 -12.93
N GLU A 106 -1.66 2.24 -12.36
CA GLU A 106 -2.30 0.96 -12.66
C GLU A 106 -2.73 0.92 -14.13
N ARG A 107 -3.22 2.05 -14.67
CA ARG A 107 -3.56 2.18 -16.09
C ARG A 107 -2.36 2.03 -17.00
N GLY A 108 -1.22 2.65 -16.68
CA GLY A 108 0.00 2.51 -17.45
C GLY A 108 0.54 1.08 -17.44
N THR A 109 0.48 0.43 -16.28
CA THR A 109 0.84 -0.98 -16.13
C THR A 109 -0.06 -1.89 -16.97
N LEU A 110 -1.38 -1.66 -16.88
CA LEU A 110 -2.39 -2.42 -17.61
C LEU A 110 -2.18 -2.35 -19.13
N GLU A 111 -1.90 -1.15 -19.65
CA GLU A 111 -1.60 -0.95 -21.07
C GLU A 111 -0.35 -1.73 -21.50
N ASN A 112 0.71 -1.71 -20.68
CA ASN A 112 1.94 -2.45 -20.97
C ASN A 112 1.73 -3.97 -20.93
N LEU A 113 1.02 -4.49 -19.92
CA LEU A 113 0.70 -5.92 -19.81
C LEU A 113 -0.13 -6.41 -21.01
N ARG A 114 -1.14 -5.63 -21.44
CA ARG A 114 -1.96 -5.94 -22.63
C ARG A 114 -1.18 -5.91 -23.95
N ARG A 115 -0.04 -5.22 -23.98
CA ARG A 115 0.91 -5.24 -25.10
C ARG A 115 1.91 -6.40 -25.03
N GLY A 116 1.81 -7.25 -24.00
CA GLY A 116 2.71 -8.39 -23.79
C GLY A 116 4.03 -8.04 -23.11
N LEU A 117 4.13 -6.86 -22.47
CA LEU A 117 5.33 -6.48 -21.72
C LEU A 117 5.24 -7.03 -20.30
N ALA A 118 6.24 -7.82 -19.90
CA ALA A 118 6.35 -8.39 -18.56
C ALA A 118 7.12 -7.46 -17.60
N ALA A 119 7.04 -7.74 -16.30
CA ALA A 119 7.81 -7.03 -15.30
C ALA A 119 9.34 -7.24 -15.50
N PRO A 120 10.19 -6.22 -15.25
CA PRO A 120 9.85 -4.90 -14.71
C PRO A 120 9.44 -3.88 -15.78
N ILE A 121 9.42 -4.26 -17.07
CA ILE A 121 9.10 -3.34 -18.17
C ILE A 121 7.64 -2.88 -18.08
N SER A 122 6.74 -3.71 -17.57
CA SER A 122 5.34 -3.36 -17.32
C SER A 122 5.18 -2.10 -16.45
N ALA A 123 6.10 -1.86 -15.52
CA ALA A 123 6.13 -0.68 -14.65
C ALA A 123 6.77 0.57 -15.29
N GLN A 124 7.32 0.48 -16.51
CA GLN A 124 7.98 1.62 -17.16
C GLN A 124 6.95 2.54 -17.85
N HIS A 125 6.28 3.36 -17.04
CA HIS A 125 5.37 4.42 -17.48
C HIS A 125 5.52 5.69 -16.64
N ARG A 126 4.93 6.80 -17.10
CA ARG A 126 5.12 8.15 -16.52
C ARG A 126 4.72 8.29 -15.03
N HIS A 127 3.90 7.38 -14.54
CA HIS A 127 3.27 7.46 -13.22
C HIS A 127 3.73 6.37 -12.25
N ALA A 128 4.80 5.61 -12.56
CA ALA A 128 5.29 4.51 -11.73
C ALA A 128 5.80 4.93 -10.33
N TRP A 129 5.92 6.23 -10.09
CA TRP A 129 6.35 6.84 -8.83
C TRP A 129 5.20 7.18 -7.87
N SER A 130 3.94 6.99 -8.29
CA SER A 130 2.75 7.28 -7.47
C SER A 130 2.70 6.40 -6.21
N ASP A 131 1.73 6.70 -5.35
CA ASP A 131 1.44 5.99 -4.11
C ASP A 131 0.60 4.72 -4.27
N GLY A 132 0.31 4.28 -5.50
CA GLY A 132 -0.53 3.09 -5.78
C GLY A 132 -0.02 1.79 -5.14
N LEU A 133 1.29 1.67 -4.93
CA LEU A 133 1.87 0.57 -4.14
C LEU A 133 1.78 0.83 -2.62
N ALA A 134 1.96 2.07 -2.20
CA ALA A 134 1.93 2.47 -0.79
C ALA A 134 0.55 2.29 -0.17
N MET A 135 -0.52 2.67 -0.89
CA MET A 135 -1.90 2.54 -0.44
C MET A 135 -2.29 1.08 -0.15
N ARG A 136 -1.75 0.13 -0.92
CA ARG A 136 -1.99 -1.32 -0.76
C ARG A 136 -0.96 -2.07 0.06
N ALA A 137 -0.03 -1.39 0.73
CA ALA A 137 1.13 -2.01 1.37
C ALA A 137 0.84 -2.67 2.74
N ALA A 138 -0.27 -2.32 3.40
CA ALA A 138 -0.58 -2.78 4.76
C ALA A 138 -0.58 -4.33 4.94
N PRO A 139 -1.13 -5.15 4.01
CA PRO A 139 -1.10 -6.61 4.12
C PRO A 139 0.31 -7.19 4.27
N PHE A 140 1.31 -6.61 3.60
CA PHE A 140 2.70 -7.06 3.69
C PHE A 140 3.29 -6.81 5.09
N GLY A 141 2.99 -5.65 5.68
CA GLY A 141 3.39 -5.35 7.05
C GLY A 141 2.70 -6.22 8.09
N VAL A 142 1.42 -6.53 7.89
CA VAL A 142 0.66 -7.47 8.73
C VAL A 142 1.26 -8.88 8.65
N PHE A 143 1.52 -9.38 7.45
CA PHE A 143 2.11 -10.70 7.22
C PHE A 143 3.53 -10.82 7.81
N ALA A 144 4.33 -9.76 7.67
CA ALA A 144 5.69 -9.69 8.17
C ALA A 144 5.79 -8.94 9.51
N ALA A 145 4.80 -9.08 10.40
CA ALA A 145 4.80 -8.45 11.72
C ALA A 145 6.14 -8.63 12.45
N GLY A 146 6.73 -7.53 12.91
CA GLY A 146 8.04 -7.50 13.57
C GLY A 146 9.25 -7.73 12.64
N ARG A 147 9.04 -7.88 11.33
CA ARG A 147 10.09 -8.12 10.33
C ARG A 147 10.05 -7.07 9.19
N PRO A 148 10.41 -5.80 9.46
CA PRO A 148 10.30 -4.72 8.48
C PRO A 148 11.02 -4.98 7.15
N ALA A 149 12.19 -5.59 7.17
CA ALA A 149 12.94 -5.94 5.96
C ALA A 149 12.21 -6.97 5.09
N GLU A 150 11.52 -7.94 5.69
CA GLU A 150 10.72 -8.92 4.95
C GLU A 150 9.46 -8.26 4.35
N ALA A 151 8.82 -7.36 5.10
CA ALA A 151 7.69 -6.58 4.60
C ALA A 151 8.10 -5.78 3.36
N ALA A 152 9.24 -5.08 3.43
CA ALA A 152 9.82 -4.30 2.34
C ALA A 152 10.22 -5.18 1.13
N ARG A 153 10.74 -6.39 1.37
CA ARG A 153 11.05 -7.34 0.29
C ARG A 153 9.79 -7.78 -0.45
N LEU A 154 8.76 -8.19 0.28
CA LEU A 154 7.54 -8.74 -0.31
C LEU A 154 6.72 -7.67 -1.07
N VAL A 155 6.60 -6.46 -0.52
CA VAL A 155 5.89 -5.37 -1.21
C VAL A 155 6.65 -4.91 -2.45
N ALA A 156 7.99 -4.96 -2.46
CA ALA A 156 8.76 -4.66 -3.67
C ALA A 156 8.56 -5.72 -4.77
N ILE A 157 8.38 -7.00 -4.40
CA ILE A 157 8.02 -8.06 -5.35
C ILE A 157 6.67 -7.79 -6.01
N ASP A 158 5.67 -7.36 -5.23
CA ASP A 158 4.37 -6.90 -5.77
C ASP A 158 4.54 -5.68 -6.67
N GLY A 159 5.22 -4.65 -6.16
CA GLY A 159 5.43 -3.39 -6.82
C GLY A 159 6.18 -3.48 -8.14
N THR A 160 7.06 -4.47 -8.32
CA THR A 160 7.87 -4.65 -9.54
C THR A 160 7.00 -4.77 -10.80
N VAL A 161 5.74 -5.19 -10.68
CA VAL A 161 4.82 -5.27 -11.81
C VAL A 161 4.29 -3.89 -12.21
N SER A 162 4.07 -2.97 -11.27
CA SER A 162 3.31 -1.74 -11.54
C SER A 162 3.97 -0.40 -11.13
N HIS A 163 5.08 -0.44 -10.41
CA HIS A 163 5.77 0.74 -9.89
C HIS A 163 7.28 0.60 -10.04
N ASP A 164 7.97 1.74 -10.04
CA ASP A 164 9.44 1.84 -10.10
C ASP A 164 9.92 3.01 -9.24
N GLY A 165 11.18 2.95 -8.80
CA GLY A 165 11.83 4.00 -8.02
C GLY A 165 11.02 4.40 -6.77
N GLU A 166 10.59 5.66 -6.72
CA GLU A 166 9.86 6.23 -5.58
C GLU A 166 8.54 5.51 -5.27
N GLY A 167 7.87 4.92 -6.27
CA GLY A 167 6.64 4.15 -6.02
C GLY A 167 6.94 2.88 -5.22
N ILE A 168 8.06 2.21 -5.54
CA ILE A 168 8.55 1.07 -4.75
C ILE A 168 8.97 1.53 -3.36
N TYR A 169 9.73 2.62 -3.25
CA TYR A 169 10.19 3.13 -1.95
C TYR A 169 9.03 3.53 -1.03
N GLY A 170 7.97 4.14 -1.57
CA GLY A 170 6.74 4.42 -0.84
C GLY A 170 6.10 3.16 -0.27
N GLY A 171 5.92 2.12 -1.11
CA GLY A 171 5.41 0.82 -0.68
C GLY A 171 6.26 0.16 0.41
N GLN A 172 7.58 0.15 0.23
CA GLN A 172 8.53 -0.40 1.20
C GLN A 172 8.45 0.32 2.55
N ALA A 173 8.43 1.65 2.53
CA ALA A 173 8.35 2.46 3.74
C ALA A 173 7.07 2.17 4.53
N VAL A 174 5.90 2.13 3.87
CA VAL A 174 4.62 1.82 4.52
C VAL A 174 4.61 0.39 5.07
N ALA A 175 4.99 -0.61 4.27
CA ALA A 175 4.99 -2.01 4.70
C ALA A 175 5.91 -2.23 5.92
N ALA A 176 7.11 -1.65 5.90
CA ALA A 176 8.06 -1.72 7.02
C ALA A 176 7.55 -1.02 8.27
N GLY A 177 6.92 0.15 8.12
CA GLY A 177 6.28 0.87 9.22
C GLY A 177 5.14 0.07 9.85
N VAL A 178 4.26 -0.51 9.04
CA VAL A 178 3.17 -1.37 9.51
C VAL A 178 3.72 -2.61 10.22
N ALA A 179 4.77 -3.25 9.70
CA ALA A 179 5.41 -4.38 10.38
C ALA A 179 5.94 -4.03 11.78
N ALA A 180 6.54 -2.84 11.94
CA ALA A 180 6.98 -2.34 13.24
C ALA A 180 5.80 -2.04 14.19
N ALA A 181 4.73 -1.41 13.67
CA ALA A 181 3.53 -1.12 14.44
C ALA A 181 2.83 -2.40 14.94
N MET A 182 2.78 -3.43 14.10
CA MET A 182 2.25 -4.76 14.45
C MET A 182 2.97 -5.40 15.64
N ALA A 183 4.27 -5.12 15.80
CA ALA A 183 5.08 -5.55 16.94
C ALA A 183 4.95 -4.63 18.18
N GLY A 184 4.12 -3.59 18.13
CA GLY A 184 3.94 -2.63 19.22
C GLY A 184 4.96 -1.50 19.22
N GLY A 185 5.59 -1.22 18.08
CA GLY A 185 6.51 -0.10 17.94
C GLY A 185 5.84 1.25 18.19
N SER A 186 6.58 2.16 18.83
CA SER A 186 6.18 3.56 18.97
C SER A 186 6.16 4.27 17.60
N PRO A 187 5.51 5.44 17.46
CA PRO A 187 5.58 6.23 16.22
C PRO A 187 7.01 6.47 15.72
N ALA A 188 7.95 6.77 16.63
CA ALA A 188 9.36 6.91 16.29
C ALA A 188 9.98 5.62 15.73
N SER A 189 9.60 4.45 16.29
CA SER A 189 10.07 3.15 15.80
C SER A 189 9.49 2.81 14.43
N VAL A 190 8.22 3.17 14.18
CA VAL A 190 7.56 3.01 12.88
C VAL A 190 8.26 3.83 11.80
N VAL A 191 8.54 5.11 12.08
CA VAL A 191 9.30 5.98 11.17
C VAL A 191 10.71 5.44 10.94
N SER A 192 11.40 5.00 12.01
CA SER A 192 12.75 4.44 11.88
C SER A 192 12.77 3.18 11.03
N ALA A 193 11.77 2.30 11.17
CA ALA A 193 11.64 1.11 10.35
C ALA A 193 11.40 1.46 8.87
N ALA A 194 10.50 2.41 8.59
CA ALA A 194 10.23 2.90 7.24
C ALA A 194 11.48 3.49 6.56
N LEU A 195 12.26 4.31 7.27
CA LEU A 195 13.49 4.90 6.74
C LEU A 195 14.62 3.88 6.56
N SER A 196 14.62 2.78 7.32
CA SER A 196 15.71 1.78 7.28
C SER A 196 15.73 0.91 6.03
N VAL A 197 14.63 0.87 5.28
CA VAL A 197 14.45 -0.03 4.12
C VAL A 197 14.49 0.68 2.77
N ILE A 198 14.70 2.00 2.75
CA ILE A 198 14.73 2.81 1.53
C ILE A 198 16.05 3.60 1.42
N PRO A 199 16.47 3.99 0.20
CA PRO A 199 17.68 4.78 0.02
C PRO A 199 17.60 6.11 0.79
N SER A 200 18.68 6.46 1.51
CA SER A 200 18.70 7.63 2.39
C SER A 200 18.57 8.96 1.66
N ASP A 201 18.91 8.98 0.38
CA ASP A 201 18.87 10.10 -0.57
C ASP A 201 17.68 10.02 -1.54
N SER A 202 16.71 9.13 -1.30
CA SER A 202 15.44 9.11 -2.06
C SER A 202 14.56 10.32 -1.72
N TRP A 203 13.65 10.67 -2.63
CA TRP A 203 12.64 11.69 -2.37
C TRP A 203 11.74 11.26 -1.20
N THR A 204 11.34 9.99 -1.16
CA THR A 204 10.53 9.39 -0.09
C THR A 204 11.19 9.56 1.29
N ALA A 205 12.50 9.26 1.42
CA ALA A 205 13.21 9.42 2.68
C ALA A 205 13.28 10.89 3.13
N ARG A 206 13.50 11.82 2.21
CA ARG A 206 13.48 13.27 2.53
C ARG A 206 12.08 13.73 2.95
N SER A 207 11.04 13.28 2.25
CA SER A 207 9.65 13.62 2.54
C SER A 207 9.22 13.12 3.91
N LEU A 208 9.55 11.87 4.26
CA LEU A 208 9.29 11.31 5.59
C LEU A 208 9.99 12.09 6.71
N ARG A 209 11.29 12.40 6.54
CA ARG A 209 12.02 13.21 7.54
C ARG A 209 11.41 14.60 7.71
N ARG A 210 11.02 15.25 6.61
CA ARG A 210 10.36 16.56 6.64
C ARG A 210 9.02 16.51 7.36
N ALA A 211 8.21 15.49 7.11
CA ALA A 211 6.90 15.32 7.74
C ALA A 211 7.02 15.19 9.27
N VAL A 212 8.02 14.42 9.74
CA VAL A 212 8.25 14.22 11.18
C VAL A 212 8.73 15.50 11.88
N THR A 213 9.51 16.35 11.21
CA THR A 213 9.94 17.63 11.79
C THR A 213 8.80 18.67 11.83
N ALA A 214 7.78 18.52 10.98
CA ALA A 214 6.66 19.44 10.89
C ALA A 214 5.49 19.09 11.84
N ALA A 215 5.53 17.90 12.45
CA ALA A 215 4.54 17.39 13.41
C ALA A 215 4.93 17.75 14.85
#